data_AF-A0A818URU3-F1
#
_entry.id   AF-A0A818URU3-F1
#
_cell.length_a   1.000
_cell.length_b   1.000
_cell.length_c   1.000
_cell.angle_alpha   90.00
_cell.angle_beta   90.00
_cell.angle_gamma   90.00
#
_symmetry.space_group_name_H-M   'P 1'
#
loop_
_entity.id
_entity.type
_entity.pdbx_description
1 polymer ?
#
loop_
_entity_poly.entity_id
_entity_poly.type
_entity_poly.pdbx_seq_one_letter_code
_entity_poly.pdbx_strand_id
1 'polypeptide(L)'
;MVLMYSGIGPAEHLIEMGISCKVLTSYQVNDSNLTLDRFVYYHPDALALSVKEWNKTKTGFLAGLPFGPFALKRIDKTIQDPVWEAAKLEKQKTQPLEYDPTGQWPNQPHIEFWTSE
;
A
#
# COMPACT_ATOMS: atom_id res chain seq x y z
N MET A 1 -7.58 4.18 4.14
CA MET A 1 -7.66 5.64 3.93
C MET A 1 -6.25 6.23 3.73
N VAL A 2 -5.20 5.58 4.23
CA VAL A 2 -3.79 6.01 4.14
C VAL A 2 -3.20 5.86 2.72
N LEU A 3 -3.66 4.94 1.87
CA LEU A 3 -3.19 4.86 0.47
C LEU A 3 -3.45 6.15 -0.32
N MET A 4 -4.67 6.69 -0.24
CA MET A 4 -5.00 8.01 -0.81
C MET A 4 -4.06 9.07 -0.24
N TYR A 5 -3.86 9.08 1.07
CA TYR A 5 -2.91 10.00 1.71
C TYR A 5 -1.42 9.76 1.38
N SER A 6 -1.10 8.60 0.82
CA SER A 6 0.25 8.22 0.39
C SER A 6 0.50 8.53 -1.09
N GLY A 7 -0.51 9.07 -1.79
CA GLY A 7 -0.47 9.40 -3.21
C GLY A 7 -0.88 8.26 -4.13
N ILE A 8 -1.50 7.18 -3.62
CA ILE A 8 -1.94 6.03 -4.42
C ILE A 8 -3.48 5.99 -4.42
N GLY A 9 -4.08 6.31 -5.56
CA GLY A 9 -5.53 6.46 -5.71
C GLY A 9 -5.92 7.19 -7.00
N PRO A 10 -7.22 7.47 -7.23
CA PRO A 10 -7.68 8.23 -8.39
C PRO A 10 -7.04 9.63 -8.41
N ALA A 11 -6.43 9.99 -9.54
CA ALA A 11 -5.63 11.21 -9.65
C ALA A 11 -6.44 12.48 -9.33
N GLU A 12 -7.70 12.56 -9.76
CA GLU A 12 -8.58 13.71 -9.52
C GLU A 12 -8.77 13.98 -8.03
N HIS A 13 -9.12 12.95 -7.25
CA HIS A 13 -9.31 13.08 -5.81
C HIS A 13 -7.99 13.38 -5.07
N LEU A 14 -6.86 12.80 -5.52
CA LEU A 14 -5.55 13.09 -4.91
C LEU A 14 -5.16 14.56 -5.08
N ILE A 15 -5.42 15.12 -6.26
CA ILE A 15 -5.13 16.53 -6.58
C ILE A 15 -6.01 17.46 -5.73
N GLU A 16 -7.31 17.17 -5.58
CA GLU A 16 -8.22 17.94 -4.72
C GLU A 16 -7.76 17.98 -3.26
N MET A 17 -7.16 16.88 -2.78
CA MET A 17 -6.62 16.77 -1.42
C MET A 17 -5.20 17.37 -1.27
N GLY A 18 -4.64 17.97 -2.32
CA GLY A 18 -3.29 18.54 -2.32
C GLY A 18 -2.17 17.49 -2.27
N ILE A 19 -2.45 16.25 -2.68
CA ILE A 19 -1.54 15.11 -2.56
C ILE A 19 -0.95 14.80 -3.92
N SER A 20 0.39 14.74 -3.99
CA SER A 20 1.08 14.35 -5.22
C SER A 20 0.77 12.90 -5.58
N CYS A 21 0.19 12.69 -6.76
CA CYS A 21 -0.09 11.37 -7.30
C CYS A 21 1.21 10.61 -7.54
N LYS A 22 1.31 9.41 -6.97
CA LYS A 22 2.37 8.45 -7.23
C LYS A 22 1.85 7.42 -8.22
N VAL A 23 2.47 7.41 -9.39
CA VAL A 23 2.14 6.47 -10.45
C VAL A 23 2.98 5.20 -10.24
N LEU A 24 2.30 4.05 -10.17
CA LEU A 24 2.94 2.75 -10.34
C LEU A 24 3.24 2.57 -11.83
N THR A 25 4.43 3.00 -12.25
CA THR A 25 4.90 2.81 -13.62
C THR A 25 5.54 1.43 -13.78
N SER A 26 4.93 0.58 -14.59
CA SER A 26 5.57 -0.64 -15.09
C SER A 26 6.62 -0.28 -16.15
N TYR A 27 7.77 -0.95 -16.13
CA TYR A 27 8.76 -0.87 -17.20
C TYR A 27 9.02 -2.28 -17.73
N GLN A 28 9.30 -2.38 -19.03
CA GLN A 28 9.62 -3.64 -19.67
C GLN A 28 11.07 -4.03 -19.35
N VAL A 29 11.29 -5.32 -19.07
CA VAL A 29 12.61 -5.91 -18.92
C VAL A 29 12.88 -6.90 -20.05
N ASN A 30 14.14 -7.00 -20.47
CA ASN A 30 14.57 -7.95 -21.51
C ASN A 30 14.89 -9.35 -20.94
N ASP A 31 15.18 -9.44 -19.64
CA ASP A 31 15.49 -10.70 -18.96
C ASP A 31 14.30 -11.16 -18.12
N SER A 32 13.75 -12.33 -18.48
CA SER A 32 12.64 -12.99 -17.79
C SER A 32 12.94 -13.39 -16.35
N ASN A 33 14.21 -13.39 -15.93
CA ASN A 33 14.62 -13.74 -14.58
C ASN A 33 14.55 -12.58 -13.59
N LEU A 34 14.33 -11.35 -14.07
CA LEU A 34 14.24 -10.16 -13.26
C LEU A 34 12.82 -9.90 -12.72
N THR A 35 11.81 -10.56 -13.28
CA THR A 35 10.42 -10.43 -12.83
C THR A 35 9.81 -11.80 -12.52
N LEU A 36 8.69 -11.76 -11.80
CA LEU A 36 7.90 -12.96 -11.52
C LEU A 36 6.84 -13.22 -12.60
N ASP A 37 6.76 -12.37 -13.63
CA ASP A 37 5.75 -12.45 -14.70
C ASP A 37 5.78 -13.80 -15.43
N ARG A 38 6.96 -14.45 -15.49
CA ARG A 38 7.14 -15.78 -16.08
C ARG A 38 6.26 -16.86 -15.45
N PHE A 39 5.86 -16.70 -14.19
CA PHE A 39 5.01 -17.66 -13.47
C PHE A 39 3.51 -17.50 -13.79
N VAL A 40 3.14 -16.45 -14.54
CA VAL A 40 1.74 -16.13 -14.85
C VAL A 40 1.51 -15.95 -16.36
N TYR A 41 2.39 -15.24 -17.06
CA TYR A 41 2.10 -14.69 -18.39
C TYR A 41 2.93 -15.28 -19.54
N TYR A 42 4.07 -15.94 -19.26
CA TYR A 42 5.02 -16.30 -20.32
C TYR A 42 4.66 -17.59 -21.07
N HIS A 43 3.83 -18.44 -20.45
CA HIS A 43 3.30 -19.65 -21.06
C HIS A 43 1.81 -19.81 -20.76
N PRO A 44 1.00 -20.41 -21.66
CA PRO A 44 -0.44 -20.59 -21.46
C PRO A 44 -0.80 -21.30 -20.15
N ASP A 45 0.03 -22.25 -19.75
CA ASP A 45 -0.19 -23.08 -18.56
C ASP A 45 0.54 -22.57 -17.30
N ALA A 46 1.28 -21.46 -17.39
CA ALA A 46 2.13 -20.97 -16.30
C ALA A 46 1.33 -20.74 -15.01
N LEU A 47 0.20 -20.03 -15.12
CA LEU A 47 -0.70 -19.81 -13.99
C LEU A 47 -1.28 -21.13 -13.45
N ALA A 48 -1.72 -22.03 -14.32
CA ALA A 48 -2.29 -23.31 -13.91
C ALA A 48 -1.29 -24.18 -13.14
N LEU A 49 -0.02 -24.17 -13.56
CA LEU A 49 1.07 -24.85 -12.86
C LEU A 49 1.36 -24.22 -11.49
N SER A 50 1.43 -22.89 -11.43
CA SER A 50 1.60 -22.15 -10.17
C SER A 50 0.48 -22.44 -9.17
N VAL A 51 -0.78 -22.48 -9.64
CA VAL A 51 -1.96 -22.84 -8.84
C VAL A 51 -1.90 -24.30 -8.39
N LYS A 52 -1.51 -25.23 -9.28
CA LYS A 52 -1.37 -26.65 -8.96
C LYS A 52 -0.30 -26.89 -7.88
N GLU A 53 0.85 -26.22 -7.98
CA GLU A 53 1.91 -26.29 -6.99
C GLU A 53 1.41 -25.78 -5.62
N TRP A 54 0.85 -24.56 -5.59
CA TRP A 54 0.32 -23.98 -4.36
C TRP A 54 -0.77 -24.85 -3.72
N ASN A 55 -1.66 -25.45 -4.50
CA ASN A 55 -2.68 -26.35 -3.98
C ASN A 55 -2.11 -27.63 -3.37
N LYS A 56 -1.03 -28.17 -3.95
CA LYS A 56 -0.43 -29.44 -3.52
C LYS A 56 0.49 -29.28 -2.30
N THR A 57 1.36 -28.28 -2.31
CA THR A 57 2.46 -28.15 -1.35
C THR A 57 2.40 -26.87 -0.54
N LYS A 58 1.53 -25.92 -0.89
CA LYS A 58 1.50 -24.56 -0.32
C LYS A 58 2.84 -23.84 -0.47
N THR A 59 3.58 -24.16 -1.53
CA THR A 59 4.85 -23.52 -1.92
C THR A 59 4.71 -22.85 -3.29
N GLY A 60 5.80 -22.26 -3.78
CA GLY A 60 5.89 -21.71 -5.12
C GLY A 60 5.56 -20.22 -5.19
N PHE A 61 5.40 -19.72 -6.42
CA PHE A 61 5.18 -18.30 -6.70
C PHE A 61 4.01 -17.70 -5.89
N LEU A 62 2.88 -18.41 -5.82
CA LEU A 62 1.68 -17.95 -5.09
C LEU A 62 1.79 -18.04 -3.56
N ALA A 63 2.83 -18.69 -3.03
CA ALA A 63 3.10 -18.70 -1.59
C ALA A 63 3.93 -17.50 -1.13
N GLY A 64 4.52 -16.74 -2.07
CA GLY A 64 5.25 -15.52 -1.80
C GLY A 64 4.39 -14.27 -2.03
N LEU A 65 4.60 -13.24 -1.22
CA LEU A 65 4.12 -11.90 -1.55
C LEU A 65 5.13 -11.27 -2.53
N PRO A 66 4.72 -10.89 -3.76
CA PRO A 66 5.62 -10.29 -4.75
C PRO A 66 5.91 -8.81 -4.44
N PHE A 67 5.87 -8.43 -3.16
CA PHE A 67 6.10 -7.07 -2.70
C PHE A 67 7.29 -7.07 -1.74
N GLY A 68 8.17 -6.09 -1.93
CA GLY A 68 9.27 -5.84 -1.00
C GLY A 68 8.78 -5.26 0.35
N PRO A 69 9.71 -4.96 1.27
CA PRO A 69 9.35 -4.36 2.54
C PRO A 69 8.64 -3.02 2.33
N PHE A 70 7.43 -2.88 2.89
CA PHE A 70 6.73 -1.61 2.95
C PHE A 70 7.36 -0.74 4.03
N ALA A 71 7.93 0.40 3.62
CA ALA A 71 8.30 1.44 4.55
C ALA A 71 7.04 2.28 4.86
N LEU A 72 6.50 2.10 6.06
CA LEU A 72 5.36 2.87 6.53
C LEU A 72 5.85 4.26 6.97
N LYS A 73 5.38 5.30 6.28
CA LYS A 73 5.62 6.69 6.66
C LYS A 73 4.37 7.22 7.36
N ARG A 74 4.54 7.91 8.49
CA ARG A 74 3.44 8.67 9.09
C ARG A 74 2.96 9.75 8.12
N ILE A 75 1.65 9.82 7.90
CA ILE A 75 1.02 10.77 6.98
C ILE A 75 0.54 12.06 7.66
N ASP A 76 0.56 12.09 8.99
CA ASP A 76 0.13 13.21 9.84
C ASP A 76 0.83 14.55 9.52
N LYS A 77 2.07 14.50 9.02
CA LYS A 77 2.84 15.68 8.60
C LYS A 77 2.60 16.12 7.16
N THR A 78 2.00 15.28 6.33
CA THR A 78 1.83 15.53 4.89
C THR A 78 0.38 15.75 4.48
N ILE A 79 -0.56 15.27 5.29
CA ILE A 79 -1.99 15.40 5.08
C ILE A 79 -2.47 16.83 5.36
N GLN A 80 -3.22 17.40 4.43
CA GLN A 80 -3.93 18.67 4.60
C GLN A 80 -5.40 18.43 4.23
N ASP A 81 -6.11 17.73 5.10
CA ASP A 81 -7.49 17.33 4.88
C ASP A 81 -8.41 17.93 5.96
N PRO A 82 -9.53 18.58 5.60
CA PRO A 82 -10.43 19.22 6.57
C PRO A 82 -11.04 18.25 7.59
N VAL A 83 -11.31 17.01 7.18
CA VAL A 83 -11.84 15.96 8.06
C VAL A 83 -10.76 15.50 9.02
N TRP A 84 -9.52 15.35 8.54
CA TRP A 84 -8.38 15.03 9.39
C TRP A 84 -8.10 16.11 10.44
N GLU A 85 -8.10 17.39 10.05
CA GLU A 85 -7.91 18.49 10.98
C GLU A 85 -9.07 18.63 11.97
N ALA A 86 -10.31 18.41 11.54
CA ALA A 86 -11.46 18.37 12.45
C ALA A 86 -11.34 17.22 13.46
N ALA A 87 -10.98 16.01 13.00
CA ALA A 87 -10.78 14.86 13.87
C ALA A 87 -9.61 15.07 14.85
N LYS A 88 -8.56 15.76 14.43
CA LYS A 88 -7.44 16.18 15.29
C LYS A 88 -7.90 17.09 16.42
N LEU A 89 -8.66 18.12 16.09
CA LEU A 89 -9.21 19.06 17.06
C LEU A 89 -10.15 18.37 18.06
N GLU A 90 -10.97 17.41 17.62
CA GLU A 90 -11.81 16.63 18.53
C GLU A 90 -11.00 15.72 19.46
N LYS A 91 -10.01 14.99 18.92
CA LYS A 91 -9.14 14.11 19.69
C LYS A 91 -8.34 14.85 20.74
N GLN A 92 -7.85 16.04 20.43
CA GLN A 92 -7.13 16.92 21.37
C GLN A 92 -7.97 17.33 22.60
N LYS A 93 -9.31 17.22 22.55
CA LYS A 93 -10.17 17.44 23.73
C LYS A 93 -10.06 16.32 24.77
N THR A 94 -9.64 15.12 24.36
CA THR A 94 -9.66 13.90 25.18
C THR A 94 -8.31 13.21 25.32
N GLN A 95 -7.33 13.59 24.50
CA GLN A 95 -5.99 13.00 24.46
C GLN A 95 -4.91 14.10 24.45
N PRO A 96 -3.68 13.80 24.91
CA PRO A 96 -2.56 14.74 24.84
C PRO A 96 -2.31 15.24 23.40
N LEU A 97 -1.84 16.49 23.27
CA LEU A 97 -1.57 17.16 21.97
C LEU A 97 -0.63 16.39 21.04
N GLU A 98 0.14 15.45 21.59
CA GLU A 98 1.12 14.64 20.88
C GLU A 98 0.47 13.49 20.08
N TYR A 99 -0.77 13.14 20.38
CA TYR A 99 -1.49 12.09 19.64
C TYR A 99 -2.02 12.61 18.31
N ASP A 100 -1.90 11.79 17.28
CA ASP A 100 -2.60 12.05 16.01
C ASP A 100 -4.10 11.69 16.11
N PRO A 101 -4.93 12.07 15.10
CA PRO A 101 -6.36 11.79 15.13
C PRO A 101 -6.72 10.31 15.26
N THR A 102 -5.81 9.40 14.90
CA THR A 102 -6.00 7.95 15.03
C THR A 102 -5.66 7.44 16.43
N GLY A 103 -5.14 8.31 17.31
CA GLY A 103 -4.74 7.96 18.67
C GLY A 103 -3.38 7.27 18.73
N GLN A 104 -2.50 7.50 17.75
CA GLN A 104 -1.14 6.98 17.77
C GLN A 104 -0.13 8.04 18.21
N TRP A 105 0.92 7.58 18.89
CA TRP A 105 2.04 8.40 19.33
C TRP A 105 2.91 8.88 18.16
N PRO A 106 3.61 10.02 18.24
CA PRO A 106 4.47 10.53 17.16
C PRO A 106 5.55 9.56 16.67
N ASN A 107 5.98 8.67 17.56
CA ASN A 107 7.00 7.64 17.37
C ASN A 107 6.41 6.27 16.99
N GLN A 108 5.09 6.13 16.92
CA GLN A 108 4.41 4.93 16.45
C GLN A 108 4.16 5.03 14.92
N PRO A 109 4.50 4.00 14.12
CA PRO A 109 4.19 3.99 12.69
C PRO A 109 2.69 3.74 12.47
N HIS A 110 2.11 4.42 11.48
CA HIS A 110 0.78 4.08 10.98
C HIS A 110 0.84 2.74 10.25
N ILE A 111 0.19 1.71 10.80
CA ILE A 111 0.04 0.40 10.14
C ILE A 111 -1.34 0.36 9.50
N GLU A 112 -1.40 0.26 8.17
CA GLU A 112 -2.59 -0.24 7.47
C GLU A 112 -2.30 -1.65 6.98
N PHE A 113 -3.25 -2.55 7.20
CA PHE A 113 -3.25 -3.86 6.57
C PHE A 113 -3.77 -3.71 5.15
N TRP A 114 -2.93 -4.01 4.17
CA TRP A 114 -3.34 -4.13 2.78
C TRP A 114 -3.71 -5.60 2.50
N THR A 115 -4.95 -5.82 2.07
CA THR A 115 -5.38 -7.11 1.50
C THR A 115 -5.51 -6.94 -0.01
N SER A 116 -4.78 -7.75 -0.78
CA SER A 116 -4.93 -7.85 -2.23
C SER A 116 -5.79 -9.07 -2.61
N GLU A 117 -6.92 -9.26 -1.93
CA GLU A 117 -7.97 -10.17 -2.42
C GLU A 117 -8.71 -9.53 -3.59
#